data_AF-A0A6G3PID2-F1
#
_entry.id   AF-A0A6G3PID2-F1
#
_cell.length_a   1.000
_cell.length_b   1.000
_cell.length_c   1.000
_cell.angle_alpha   90.00
_cell.angle_beta   90.00
_cell.angle_gamma   90.00
#
_symmetry.space_group_name_H-M   'P 1'
#
loop_
_entity.id
_entity.type
_entity.pdbx_description
1 polymer ?
#
loop_
_entity_poly.entity_id
_entity_poly.type
_entity_poly.pdbx_seq_one_letter_code
_entity_poly.pdbx_strand_id
1 'polypeptide(L)'
;MSVPPRPSALLAAPLLVLVLLLAGCSSGPAPAKTPVGAPGQGAAGPESDDAASARRAPSGPAAAPSPTPSAAAIPGLGPDTLAAIPAEARQAFVVTGEEADANQSSAVLYSRQDPAKGWQPVAGPWNAHNGMEGWTDHHVAGDLRSPTGVYTLTDAGGRLPDPGALLPYDEQPRFAVDGEGFFGEPLEGSFDYVVAINYNRTDGVSPLDRTRPLGLERGGGIWIHVDHGGPTQGCVSIPEDRMRELLRTLDPVMKPVIVMGDAESLGR
;
A
#
# COMPACT_ATOMS: atom_id res chain seq x y z
N MET A 1 -33.33 -40.74 28.73
CA MET A 1 -32.12 -41.55 28.92
C MET A 1 -30.96 -40.58 29.00
N SER A 2 -30.40 -40.42 30.19
CA SER A 2 -29.48 -39.34 30.55
C SER A 2 -28.04 -39.73 30.23
N VAL A 3 -27.32 -38.87 29.51
CA VAL A 3 -25.90 -39.04 29.17
C VAL A 3 -25.05 -38.42 30.29
N PRO A 4 -24.05 -39.11 30.87
CA PRO A 4 -23.20 -38.53 31.90
C PRO A 4 -22.06 -37.69 31.29
N PRO A 5 -21.62 -36.61 31.96
CA PRO A 5 -20.49 -35.80 31.51
C PRO A 5 -19.14 -36.47 31.84
N ARG A 6 -18.15 -36.30 30.97
CA ARG A 6 -16.76 -36.73 31.21
C ARG A 6 -15.93 -35.57 31.77
N PRO A 7 -14.99 -35.84 32.69
CA PRO A 7 -14.29 -34.82 33.48
C PRO A 7 -13.12 -34.15 32.74
N SER A 8 -12.91 -32.88 33.07
CA SER A 8 -11.79 -32.03 32.65
C SER A 8 -10.48 -32.48 33.31
N ALA A 9 -9.44 -32.74 32.49
CA ALA A 9 -8.09 -32.98 32.98
C ALA A 9 -7.27 -31.67 32.90
N LEU A 10 -7.02 -31.09 34.07
CA LEU A 10 -5.99 -30.09 34.31
C LEU A 10 -4.63 -30.79 34.34
N LEU A 11 -3.66 -30.33 33.54
CA LEU A 11 -2.25 -30.70 33.71
C LEU A 11 -1.38 -29.45 33.68
N ALA A 12 -0.63 -29.31 34.76
CA ALA A 12 0.30 -28.24 35.08
C ALA A 12 1.62 -28.38 34.31
N ALA A 13 2.30 -27.24 34.15
CA ALA A 13 3.61 -27.05 33.52
C ALA A 13 4.76 -27.80 34.21
N PRO A 14 5.95 -27.82 33.58
CA PRO A 14 7.04 -27.10 34.22
C PRO A 14 7.89 -26.20 33.30
N LEU A 15 8.40 -25.16 33.94
CA LEU A 15 9.49 -24.25 33.56
C LEU A 15 10.75 -25.00 33.09
N LEU A 16 11.41 -24.49 32.04
CA LEU A 16 12.87 -24.64 31.90
C LEU A 16 13.48 -23.31 31.46
N VAL A 17 14.28 -22.75 32.36
CA VAL A 17 15.17 -21.60 32.15
C VAL A 17 16.50 -22.13 31.63
N LEU A 18 17.05 -21.53 30.57
CA LEU A 18 18.50 -21.58 30.32
C LEU A 18 18.99 -20.23 29.79
N VAL A 19 19.84 -19.60 30.59
CA VAL A 19 20.61 -18.38 30.31
C VAL A 19 21.96 -18.80 29.74
N LEU A 20 22.44 -18.12 28.69
CA LEU A 20 23.86 -18.06 28.35
C LEU A 20 24.20 -16.70 27.72
N LEU A 21 24.91 -15.90 28.50
CA LEU A 21 25.61 -14.67 28.13
C LEU A 21 26.94 -15.00 27.48
N LEU A 22 27.32 -14.31 26.41
CA LEU A 22 28.72 -14.09 26.05
C LEU A 22 28.91 -12.67 25.50
N ALA A 23 29.74 -11.92 26.22
CA ALA A 23 30.23 -10.59 25.87
C ALA A 23 31.46 -10.68 24.95
N GLY A 24 31.67 -9.67 24.12
CA GLY A 24 32.90 -9.47 23.36
C GLY A 24 33.08 -8.01 22.95
N CYS A 25 33.94 -7.28 23.65
CA CYS A 25 34.46 -5.96 23.29
C CYS A 25 35.89 -6.07 22.78
N SER A 26 36.29 -5.21 21.82
CA SER A 26 37.68 -4.78 21.57
C SER A 26 37.66 -3.72 20.44
N SER A 27 37.80 -2.42 20.72
CA SER A 27 39.03 -1.60 20.88
C SER A 27 39.74 -1.23 19.57
N GLY A 28 39.84 0.08 19.29
CA GLY A 28 40.47 0.71 18.10
C GLY A 28 42.01 0.68 18.06
N PRO A 29 42.68 1.40 17.13
CA PRO A 29 42.93 2.85 17.32
C PRO A 29 43.05 3.70 16.02
N ALA A 30 43.03 5.03 16.16
CA ALA A 30 43.54 6.03 15.21
C ALA A 30 45.05 6.31 15.48
N PRO A 31 45.86 6.96 14.60
CA PRO A 31 45.80 8.43 14.46
C PRO A 31 46.30 9.08 13.12
N ALA A 32 45.88 10.34 12.94
CA ALA A 32 46.53 11.56 12.40
C ALA A 32 47.67 11.52 11.35
N LYS A 33 47.60 12.45 10.36
CA LYS A 33 48.52 13.60 10.21
C LYS A 33 48.20 14.51 9.00
N THR A 34 48.04 15.80 9.27
CA THR A 34 48.22 16.93 8.34
C THR A 34 49.70 17.19 8.06
N PRO A 35 50.03 17.93 6.98
CA PRO A 35 50.99 19.02 7.14
C PRO A 35 50.56 20.36 6.50
N VAL A 36 51.04 21.41 7.15
CA VAL A 36 51.07 22.83 6.77
C VAL A 36 52.30 23.09 5.89
N GLY A 37 52.20 24.05 4.96
CA GLY A 37 53.36 24.68 4.31
C GLY A 37 53.00 25.77 3.29
N ALA A 38 53.13 27.03 3.70
CA ALA A 38 53.30 28.22 2.85
C ALA A 38 54.80 28.64 2.92
N PRO A 39 55.30 29.77 2.35
CA PRO A 39 54.83 30.66 1.27
C PRO A 39 55.92 30.89 0.18
N GLY A 40 55.61 31.63 -0.89
CA GLY A 40 56.59 32.10 -1.87
C GLY A 40 56.29 33.52 -2.37
N GLN A 41 57.02 34.50 -1.85
CA GLN A 41 57.11 35.88 -2.34
C GLN A 41 58.18 35.96 -3.44
N GLY A 42 57.91 36.71 -4.49
CA GLY A 42 58.89 37.10 -5.52
C GLY A 42 58.34 38.26 -6.34
N ALA A 43 59.05 39.39 -6.34
CA ALA A 43 58.64 40.67 -6.88
C ALA A 43 59.31 41.01 -8.23
N ALA A 44 58.68 41.97 -8.93
CA ALA A 44 59.24 43.03 -9.79
C ALA A 44 59.54 42.79 -11.30
N GLY A 45 58.62 43.35 -12.13
CA GLY A 45 58.86 44.25 -13.29
C GLY A 45 59.22 43.66 -14.68
N PRO A 46 59.13 44.43 -15.79
CA PRO A 46 58.54 45.76 -16.02
C PRO A 46 57.48 45.80 -17.16
N GLU A 47 57.03 47.02 -17.45
CA GLU A 47 55.93 47.46 -18.33
C GLU A 47 56.08 47.13 -19.83
N SER A 48 54.93 46.98 -20.49
CA SER A 48 54.76 47.33 -21.92
C SER A 48 53.28 47.59 -22.21
N ASP A 49 53.00 48.79 -22.68
CA ASP A 49 51.73 49.24 -23.26
C ASP A 49 51.32 48.35 -24.45
N ASP A 50 50.03 48.02 -24.56
CA ASP A 50 49.33 48.08 -25.85
C ASP A 50 47.81 47.94 -25.69
N ALA A 51 47.11 48.78 -26.45
CA ALA A 51 45.67 48.92 -26.47
C ALA A 51 44.97 47.83 -27.31
N ALA A 52 43.91 47.21 -26.77
CA ALA A 52 42.85 46.62 -27.60
C ALA A 52 41.54 46.40 -26.81
N SER A 53 40.44 46.84 -27.44
CA SER A 53 39.04 46.73 -27.04
C SER A 53 38.59 45.38 -26.46
N ALA A 54 37.89 45.42 -25.32
CA ALA A 54 36.68 44.62 -25.10
C ALA A 54 35.82 45.28 -24.02
N ARG A 55 34.63 45.75 -24.39
CA ARG A 55 33.62 46.24 -23.45
C ARG A 55 33.23 45.08 -22.53
N ARG A 56 33.53 45.19 -21.23
CA ARG A 56 32.94 44.31 -20.20
C ARG A 56 31.44 44.59 -20.12
N ALA A 57 30.63 43.64 -20.57
CA ALA A 57 29.22 43.60 -20.21
C ALA A 57 29.09 43.41 -18.69
N PRO A 58 28.12 44.04 -18.02
CA PRO A 58 27.85 43.76 -16.63
C PRO A 58 27.36 42.31 -16.49
N SER A 59 27.98 41.55 -15.61
CA SER A 59 27.51 40.23 -15.20
C SER A 59 26.11 40.38 -14.62
N GLY A 60 25.09 39.95 -15.37
CA GLY A 60 23.73 39.84 -14.86
C GLY A 60 23.68 38.86 -13.68
N PRO A 61 22.70 39.00 -12.76
CA PRO A 61 22.57 38.08 -11.64
C PRO A 61 22.48 36.65 -12.17
N ALA A 62 23.30 35.76 -11.61
CA ALA A 62 23.27 34.34 -11.92
C ALA A 62 21.83 33.84 -11.75
N ALA A 63 21.27 33.29 -12.82
CA ALA A 63 19.95 32.68 -12.77
C ALA A 63 19.94 31.64 -11.65
N ALA A 64 19.01 31.79 -10.70
CA ALA A 64 18.78 30.77 -9.69
C ALA A 64 18.48 29.44 -10.40
N PRO A 65 19.02 28.30 -9.92
CA PRO A 65 18.71 27.02 -10.51
C PRO A 65 17.19 26.84 -10.49
N SER A 66 16.60 26.53 -11.64
CA SER A 66 15.19 26.18 -11.73
C SER A 66 14.92 25.02 -10.77
N PRO A 67 13.84 25.06 -9.97
CA PRO A 67 13.51 23.95 -9.10
C PRO A 67 13.38 22.69 -9.96
N THR A 68 14.11 21.64 -9.58
CA THR A 68 13.93 20.32 -10.21
C THR A 68 12.46 19.93 -10.03
N PRO A 69 11.76 19.49 -11.09
CA PRO A 69 10.38 19.03 -10.95
C PRO A 69 10.32 17.95 -9.86
N SER A 70 9.49 18.17 -8.83
CA SER A 70 9.22 17.13 -7.84
C SER A 70 8.48 15.98 -8.52
N ALA A 71 8.84 14.75 -8.19
CA ALA A 71 8.12 13.56 -8.64
C ALA A 71 6.63 13.69 -8.29
N ALA A 72 5.73 13.24 -9.19
CA ALA A 72 4.30 13.34 -8.97
C ALA A 72 3.85 12.48 -7.77
N ALA A 73 3.01 13.07 -6.91
CA ALA A 73 2.34 12.38 -5.82
C ALA A 73 0.96 11.86 -6.26
N ILE A 74 0.38 10.96 -5.47
CA ILE A 74 -1.02 10.55 -5.64
C ILE A 74 -1.91 11.68 -5.10
N PRO A 75 -2.81 12.28 -5.91
CA PRO A 75 -3.71 13.33 -5.45
C PRO A 75 -4.64 12.84 -4.32
N GLY A 76 -4.93 13.72 -3.36
CA GLY A 76 -5.87 13.44 -2.27
C GLY A 76 -5.30 12.65 -1.09
N LEU A 77 -4.08 12.11 -1.20
CA LEU A 77 -3.41 11.46 -0.07
C LEU A 77 -2.59 12.48 0.73
N GLY A 78 -2.83 12.55 2.03
CA GLY A 78 -2.06 13.35 2.97
C GLY A 78 -0.72 12.71 3.36
N PRO A 79 0.13 13.45 4.11
CA PRO A 79 1.47 13.00 4.47
C PRO A 79 1.49 11.70 5.28
N ASP A 80 0.57 11.51 6.23
CA ASP A 80 0.55 10.29 7.05
C ASP A 80 0.13 9.08 6.21
N THR A 81 -0.86 9.27 5.33
CA THR A 81 -1.31 8.22 4.40
C THR A 81 -0.23 7.85 3.39
N LEU A 82 0.47 8.84 2.82
CA LEU A 82 1.60 8.61 1.92
C LEU A 82 2.76 7.89 2.62
N ALA A 83 3.03 8.21 3.89
CA ALA A 83 4.07 7.56 4.67
C ALA A 83 3.74 6.10 5.01
N ALA A 84 2.45 5.73 5.05
CA ALA A 84 2.01 4.35 5.23
C ALA A 84 2.19 3.47 3.98
N ILE A 85 2.36 4.06 2.79
CA ILE A 85 2.70 3.30 1.58
C ILE A 85 4.16 2.82 1.68
N PRO A 86 4.42 1.49 1.64
CA PRO A 86 5.78 0.96 1.68
C PRO A 86 6.66 1.60 0.60
N ALA A 87 7.92 1.92 0.94
CA ALA A 87 8.82 2.64 0.04
C ALA A 87 9.10 1.86 -1.27
N GLU A 88 9.09 0.53 -1.20
CA GLU A 88 9.25 -0.41 -2.30
C GLU A 88 7.97 -0.60 -3.14
N ALA A 89 6.81 -0.14 -2.66
CA ALA A 89 5.57 -0.20 -3.42
C ALA A 89 5.66 0.70 -4.65
N ARG A 90 5.33 0.12 -5.79
CA ARG A 90 5.30 0.79 -7.10
C ARG A 90 3.95 0.67 -7.78
N GLN A 91 2.97 0.06 -7.12
CA GLN A 91 1.56 0.07 -7.51
C GLN A 91 0.69 0.39 -6.29
N ALA A 92 -0.29 1.27 -6.48
CA ALA A 92 -1.26 1.63 -5.46
C ALA A 92 -2.65 1.68 -6.10
N PHE A 93 -3.54 0.80 -5.66
CA PHE A 93 -4.96 0.87 -5.99
C PHE A 93 -5.65 1.76 -4.96
N VAL A 94 -6.02 2.96 -5.36
CA VAL A 94 -6.56 3.97 -4.45
C VAL A 94 -8.07 3.99 -4.57
N VAL A 95 -8.76 3.75 -3.47
CA VAL A 95 -10.21 3.73 -3.36
C VAL A 95 -10.64 4.84 -2.44
N THR A 96 -11.30 5.87 -2.99
CA THR A 96 -11.77 7.03 -2.24
C THR A 96 -13.28 6.99 -2.13
N GLY A 97 -13.79 6.88 -0.91
CA GLY A 97 -15.20 7.01 -0.59
C GLY A 97 -15.70 8.45 -0.73
N GLU A 98 -16.97 8.60 -1.12
CA GLU A 98 -17.61 9.92 -1.24
C GLU A 98 -17.66 10.66 0.11
N GLU A 99 -18.05 9.96 1.17
CA GLU A 99 -18.15 10.46 2.54
C GLU A 99 -17.83 9.33 3.55
N ALA A 100 -17.58 9.70 4.82
CA ALA A 100 -17.24 8.75 5.87
C ALA A 100 -18.30 7.66 6.10
N ASP A 101 -19.58 8.00 5.95
CA ASP A 101 -20.73 7.12 6.16
C ASP A 101 -21.47 6.79 4.85
N ALA A 102 -20.80 6.98 3.70
CA ALA A 102 -21.33 6.63 2.38
C ALA A 102 -20.73 5.33 1.85
N ASN A 103 -21.47 4.65 0.99
CA ASN A 103 -21.11 3.33 0.45
C ASN A 103 -20.71 3.35 -1.05
N GLN A 104 -20.64 4.55 -1.62
CA GLN A 104 -20.14 4.79 -2.97
C GLN A 104 -18.70 5.27 -2.91
N SER A 105 -17.90 4.81 -3.86
CA SER A 105 -16.47 5.09 -3.96
C SER A 105 -16.01 5.22 -5.41
N SER A 106 -14.84 5.81 -5.60
CA SER A 106 -14.11 5.82 -6.87
C SER A 106 -12.76 5.14 -6.70
N ALA A 107 -12.35 4.35 -7.69
CA ALA A 107 -11.12 3.59 -7.65
C ALA A 107 -10.18 3.92 -8.82
N VAL A 108 -8.91 4.17 -8.53
CA VAL A 108 -7.86 4.49 -9.52
C VAL A 108 -6.63 3.65 -9.23
N LEU A 109 -6.07 3.00 -10.26
CA LEU A 109 -4.79 2.31 -10.15
C LEU A 109 -3.66 3.26 -10.54
N TYR A 110 -2.71 3.45 -9.63
CA TYR A 110 -1.48 4.21 -9.86
C TYR A 110 -0.27 3.28 -9.99
N SER A 111 0.70 3.70 -10.80
CA SER A 111 2.00 3.05 -10.93
C SER A 111 3.14 4.06 -10.80
N ARG A 112 4.23 3.65 -10.15
CA ARG A 112 5.49 4.38 -10.03
C ARG A 112 6.64 3.54 -10.59
N GLN A 113 6.63 3.36 -11.91
CA GLN A 113 7.70 2.64 -12.62
C GLN A 113 9.00 3.44 -12.64
N ASP A 114 8.91 4.76 -12.80
CA ASP A 114 10.03 5.69 -12.83
C ASP A 114 9.97 6.60 -11.60
N PRO A 115 10.89 6.44 -10.62
CA PRO A 115 10.93 7.28 -9.43
C PRO A 115 11.06 8.77 -9.73
N ALA A 116 11.66 9.16 -10.87
CA ALA A 116 11.79 10.56 -11.25
C ALA A 116 10.46 11.17 -11.72
N LYS A 117 9.56 10.36 -12.29
CA LYS A 117 8.21 10.77 -12.68
C LYS A 117 7.21 10.70 -11.54
N GLY A 118 7.47 9.86 -10.53
CA GLY A 118 6.56 9.62 -9.43
C GLY A 118 5.36 8.76 -9.83
N TRP A 119 4.27 8.90 -9.09
CA TRP A 119 3.03 8.15 -9.30
C TRP A 119 2.26 8.67 -10.52
N GLN A 120 1.81 7.75 -11.36
CA GLN A 120 1.01 8.04 -12.55
C GLN A 120 -0.24 7.17 -12.56
N PRO A 121 -1.43 7.72 -12.85
CA PRO A 121 -2.62 6.92 -13.03
C PRO A 121 -2.46 6.06 -14.28
N VAL A 122 -2.72 4.75 -14.15
CA VAL A 122 -2.63 3.79 -15.26
C VAL A 122 -3.97 3.15 -15.59
N ALA A 123 -4.95 3.20 -14.69
CA ALA A 123 -6.33 2.80 -14.94
C ALA A 123 -7.31 3.53 -14.00
N GLY A 124 -8.57 3.66 -14.42
CA GLY A 124 -9.61 4.38 -13.70
C GLY A 124 -9.79 5.85 -14.13
N PRO A 125 -10.65 6.62 -13.45
CA PRO A 125 -11.46 6.19 -12.30
C PRO A 125 -12.55 5.18 -12.67
N TRP A 126 -12.81 4.24 -11.76
CA TRP A 126 -13.91 3.29 -11.84
C TRP A 126 -14.88 3.55 -10.70
N ASN A 127 -16.17 3.36 -10.96
CA ASN A 127 -17.15 3.29 -9.87
C ASN A 127 -16.84 2.08 -8.99
N ALA A 128 -16.98 2.24 -7.69
CA ALA A 128 -16.79 1.20 -6.71
C ALA A 128 -17.82 1.33 -5.59
N HIS A 129 -18.09 0.23 -4.89
CA HIS A 129 -18.80 0.28 -3.61
C HIS A 129 -17.89 -0.16 -2.47
N ASN A 130 -18.20 0.34 -1.28
CA ASN A 130 -17.57 -0.04 -0.01
C ASN A 130 -18.63 -0.56 0.97
N GLY A 131 -18.24 -0.75 2.22
CA GLY A 131 -19.15 -1.18 3.29
C GLY A 131 -20.41 -0.31 3.38
N MET A 132 -21.56 -0.93 3.61
CA MET A 132 -22.87 -0.27 3.75
C MET A 132 -22.87 0.93 4.68
N GLU A 133 -22.15 0.83 5.81
CA GLU A 133 -22.07 1.89 6.84
C GLU A 133 -20.84 2.79 6.65
N GLY A 134 -20.15 2.71 5.51
CA GLY A 134 -19.02 3.56 5.17
C GLY A 134 -17.66 3.03 5.60
N TRP A 135 -16.86 3.90 6.22
CA TRP A 135 -15.44 3.71 6.49
C TRP A 135 -15.12 3.76 7.99
N THR A 136 -14.04 3.11 8.40
CA THR A 136 -13.59 3.12 9.81
C THR A 136 -12.09 2.88 9.96
N ASP A 137 -11.42 3.66 10.82
CA ASP A 137 -10.05 3.33 11.26
C ASP A 137 -10.04 2.18 12.30
N HIS A 138 -11.19 1.86 12.89
CA HIS A 138 -11.34 0.80 13.89
C HIS A 138 -12.38 -0.23 13.47
N HIS A 139 -12.04 -1.06 12.48
CA HIS A 139 -12.93 -2.11 12.00
C HIS A 139 -13.13 -3.25 13.01
N VAL A 140 -14.38 -3.67 13.19
CA VAL A 140 -14.76 -4.83 13.99
C VAL A 140 -15.73 -5.71 13.21
N ALA A 141 -15.74 -7.01 13.51
CA ALA A 141 -16.57 -7.97 12.81
C ALA A 141 -18.06 -7.57 12.84
N GLY A 142 -18.66 -7.40 11.66
CA GLY A 142 -20.08 -7.09 11.50
C GLY A 142 -20.46 -5.62 11.65
N ASP A 143 -19.49 -4.69 11.70
CA ASP A 143 -19.77 -3.25 11.71
C ASP A 143 -20.26 -2.70 10.36
N LEU A 144 -20.21 -3.51 9.30
CA LEU A 144 -20.58 -3.16 7.93
C LEU A 144 -19.78 -1.99 7.35
N ARG A 145 -18.59 -1.72 7.90
CA ARG A 145 -17.68 -0.67 7.45
C ARG A 145 -16.44 -1.26 6.79
N SER A 146 -15.94 -0.57 5.78
CA SER A 146 -14.65 -0.89 5.18
C SER A 146 -13.51 -0.33 6.05
N PRO A 147 -12.46 -1.11 6.32
CA PRO A 147 -11.32 -0.62 7.09
C PRO A 147 -10.54 0.42 6.29
N THR A 148 -10.35 1.61 6.86
CA THR A 148 -9.47 2.63 6.31
C THR A 148 -8.01 2.21 6.47
N GLY A 149 -7.17 2.46 5.47
CA GLY A 149 -5.72 2.28 5.60
C GLY A 149 -5.01 1.89 4.32
N VAL A 150 -3.76 1.44 4.49
CA VAL A 150 -2.91 0.91 3.42
C VAL A 150 -2.63 -0.56 3.69
N TYR A 151 -2.96 -1.42 2.74
CA TYR A 151 -2.82 -2.87 2.87
C TYR A 151 -2.14 -3.44 1.63
N THR A 152 -1.27 -4.43 1.81
CA THR A 152 -0.64 -5.14 0.69
C THR A 152 -1.67 -6.00 -0.05
N LEU A 153 -1.42 -6.21 -1.34
CA LEU A 153 -2.19 -7.11 -2.20
C LEU A 153 -1.24 -8.20 -2.71
N THR A 154 -1.46 -9.43 -2.27
CA THR A 154 -0.52 -10.53 -2.55
C THR A 154 -1.15 -11.74 -3.19
N ASP A 155 -2.47 -11.91 -3.03
CA ASP A 155 -3.18 -13.13 -3.40
C ASP A 155 -4.48 -12.79 -4.12
N ALA A 156 -4.77 -13.54 -5.17
CA ALA A 156 -6.00 -13.46 -5.92
C ALA A 156 -6.68 -14.83 -5.98
N GLY A 157 -7.92 -14.85 -6.45
CA GLY A 157 -8.65 -16.09 -6.67
C GLY A 157 -10.02 -15.82 -7.24
N GLY A 158 -10.87 -16.82 -7.21
CA GLY A 158 -12.25 -16.70 -7.64
C GLY A 158 -12.86 -18.01 -8.05
N ARG A 159 -14.14 -17.95 -8.41
CA ARG A 159 -14.91 -19.11 -8.89
C ARG A 159 -14.52 -19.49 -10.30
N LEU A 160 -14.23 -18.49 -11.12
CA LEU A 160 -13.98 -18.64 -12.55
C LEU A 160 -12.50 -18.90 -12.83
N PRO A 161 -12.18 -19.42 -14.02
CA PRO A 161 -10.80 -19.59 -14.43
C PRO A 161 -10.00 -18.29 -14.40
N ASP A 162 -8.72 -18.43 -14.07
CA ASP A 162 -7.75 -17.33 -14.04
C ASP A 162 -7.84 -16.49 -15.34
N PRO A 163 -8.18 -15.18 -15.24
CA PRO A 163 -8.34 -14.33 -16.42
C PRO A 163 -6.99 -13.87 -17.00
N GLY A 164 -5.86 -14.33 -16.48
CA GLY A 164 -4.49 -13.89 -16.80
C GLY A 164 -3.87 -13.05 -15.68
N ALA A 165 -4.18 -13.38 -14.43
CA ALA A 165 -3.68 -12.70 -13.25
C ALA A 165 -2.15 -12.85 -13.12
N LEU A 166 -1.50 -11.79 -12.65
CA LEU A 166 -0.06 -11.82 -12.33
C LEU A 166 0.19 -12.19 -10.87
N LEU A 167 -0.75 -11.88 -9.98
CA LEU A 167 -0.76 -12.40 -8.61
C LEU A 167 -1.05 -13.91 -8.62
N PRO A 168 -0.56 -14.68 -7.63
CA PRO A 168 -1.02 -16.06 -7.41
C PRO A 168 -2.55 -16.12 -7.38
N TYR A 169 -3.14 -17.00 -8.20
CA TYR A 169 -4.58 -17.13 -8.36
C TYR A 169 -5.08 -18.50 -7.89
N ASP A 170 -5.97 -18.50 -6.89
CA ASP A 170 -6.64 -19.69 -6.38
C ASP A 170 -8.04 -19.84 -7.01
N GLU A 171 -8.18 -20.69 -8.02
CA GLU A 171 -9.47 -21.02 -8.64
C GLU A 171 -10.17 -22.12 -7.84
N GLN A 172 -11.31 -21.81 -7.21
CA GLN A 172 -12.08 -22.84 -6.49
C GLN A 172 -13.60 -22.60 -6.54
N PRO A 173 -14.43 -23.67 -6.66
CA PRO A 173 -15.90 -23.54 -6.62
C PRO A 173 -16.45 -22.94 -5.33
N ARG A 174 -15.67 -22.95 -4.23
CA ARG A 174 -16.04 -22.38 -2.93
C ARG A 174 -16.05 -20.84 -2.90
N PHE A 175 -15.55 -20.17 -3.93
CA PHE A 175 -15.80 -18.75 -4.17
C PHE A 175 -17.24 -18.56 -4.69
N ALA A 176 -18.22 -18.98 -3.90
CA ALA A 176 -19.62 -18.92 -4.26
C ALA A 176 -20.37 -18.15 -3.18
N VAL A 177 -21.25 -17.27 -3.62
CA VAL A 177 -22.23 -16.60 -2.77
C VAL A 177 -23.55 -16.58 -3.53
N ASP A 178 -24.62 -16.79 -2.78
CA ASP A 178 -26.00 -16.74 -3.24
C ASP A 178 -26.81 -15.77 -2.36
N GLY A 179 -28.05 -15.50 -2.76
CA GLY A 179 -28.94 -14.58 -2.07
C GLY A 179 -28.87 -13.15 -2.59
N GLU A 180 -29.42 -12.23 -1.79
CA GLU A 180 -29.58 -10.82 -2.12
C GLU A 180 -28.74 -9.95 -1.18
N GLY A 181 -28.22 -8.84 -1.72
CA GLY A 181 -27.52 -7.81 -0.97
C GLY A 181 -28.49 -6.84 -0.27
N PHE A 182 -27.96 -5.73 0.22
CA PHE A 182 -28.71 -4.82 1.09
C PHE A 182 -29.89 -4.14 0.40
N PHE A 183 -29.82 -3.98 -0.92
CA PHE A 183 -30.84 -3.33 -1.74
C PHE A 183 -31.65 -4.33 -2.58
N GLY A 184 -31.54 -5.64 -2.30
CA GLY A 184 -32.23 -6.69 -3.04
C GLY A 184 -31.53 -7.10 -4.35
N GLU A 185 -30.31 -6.61 -4.57
CA GLU A 185 -29.49 -6.97 -5.71
C GLU A 185 -28.93 -8.40 -5.57
N PRO A 186 -28.85 -9.20 -6.65
CA PRO A 186 -28.35 -10.58 -6.57
C PRO A 186 -26.85 -10.59 -6.26
N LEU A 187 -26.42 -11.42 -5.31
CA LEU A 187 -25.00 -11.58 -4.99
C LEU A 187 -24.29 -12.62 -5.87
N GLU A 188 -25.03 -13.43 -6.63
CA GLU A 188 -24.43 -14.45 -7.51
C GLU A 188 -23.42 -13.80 -8.47
N GLY A 189 -22.22 -14.39 -8.55
CA GLY A 189 -21.11 -13.87 -9.35
C GLY A 189 -20.19 -12.86 -8.65
N SER A 190 -20.54 -12.36 -7.45
CA SER A 190 -19.72 -11.36 -6.73
C SER A 190 -18.28 -11.83 -6.50
N PHE A 191 -18.06 -13.15 -6.34
CA PHE A 191 -16.74 -13.74 -6.10
C PHE A 191 -16.20 -14.54 -7.30
N ASP A 192 -16.70 -14.26 -8.50
CA ASP A 192 -16.14 -14.82 -9.74
C ASP A 192 -14.66 -14.46 -9.88
N TYR A 193 -14.28 -13.26 -9.43
CA TYR A 193 -12.90 -12.81 -9.27
C TYR A 193 -12.74 -12.04 -7.96
N VAL A 194 -11.66 -12.30 -7.23
CA VAL A 194 -11.31 -11.59 -5.99
C VAL A 194 -9.81 -11.27 -5.94
N VAL A 195 -9.47 -10.17 -5.28
CA VAL A 195 -8.11 -9.88 -4.79
C VAL A 195 -8.21 -9.72 -3.28
N ALA A 196 -7.39 -10.45 -2.54
CA ALA A 196 -7.42 -10.38 -1.08
C ALA A 196 -6.72 -9.12 -0.56
N ILE A 197 -7.42 -8.36 0.28
CA ILE A 197 -6.86 -7.22 1.00
C ILE A 197 -6.24 -7.76 2.28
N ASN A 198 -4.96 -7.47 2.52
CA ASN A 198 -4.22 -7.99 3.67
C ASN A 198 -4.57 -7.29 5.01
N TYR A 199 -5.86 -7.06 5.24
CA TYR A 199 -6.41 -6.69 6.53
C TYR A 199 -6.70 -7.95 7.35
N ASN A 200 -6.06 -8.05 8.53
CA ASN A 200 -6.24 -9.13 9.49
C ASN A 200 -6.22 -10.54 8.86
N ARG A 201 -5.25 -10.84 7.99
CA ARG A 201 -5.07 -12.17 7.40
C ARG A 201 -3.60 -12.54 7.32
N THR A 202 -3.31 -13.76 6.88
CA THR A 202 -1.97 -14.16 6.47
C THR A 202 -1.79 -13.90 4.98
N ASP A 203 -0.68 -13.26 4.62
CA ASP A 203 -0.29 -12.96 3.23
C ASP A 203 0.32 -14.20 2.55
N GLY A 204 0.24 -14.28 1.22
CA GLY A 204 0.90 -15.35 0.45
C GLY A 204 0.19 -16.70 0.52
N VAL A 205 -1.07 -16.70 0.97
CA VAL A 205 -1.95 -17.87 1.04
C VAL A 205 -3.27 -17.54 0.36
N SER A 206 -4.03 -18.58 0.00
CA SER A 206 -5.36 -18.44 -0.63
C SER A 206 -6.21 -17.35 0.03
N PRO A 207 -6.96 -16.53 -0.74
CA PRO A 207 -7.92 -15.56 -0.20
C PRO A 207 -8.93 -16.15 0.79
N LEU A 208 -9.18 -17.45 0.72
CA LEU A 208 -10.11 -18.17 1.58
C LEU A 208 -9.46 -18.77 2.82
N ASP A 209 -8.16 -18.52 3.06
CA ASP A 209 -7.56 -18.76 4.36
C ASP A 209 -8.26 -17.90 5.44
N ARG A 210 -8.62 -18.57 6.53
CA ARG A 210 -9.44 -17.99 7.60
C ARG A 210 -8.61 -17.55 8.81
N THR A 211 -7.29 -17.59 8.73
CA THR A 211 -6.43 -17.15 9.82
C THR A 211 -6.61 -15.64 10.05
N ARG A 212 -6.81 -15.24 11.32
CA ARG A 212 -7.03 -13.85 11.75
C ARG A 212 -6.05 -13.49 12.88
N PRO A 213 -4.84 -13.01 12.58
CA PRO A 213 -3.80 -12.74 13.58
C PRO A 213 -4.17 -11.68 14.63
N LEU A 214 -5.05 -10.73 14.28
CA LEU A 214 -5.56 -9.69 15.18
C LEU A 214 -6.83 -10.13 15.93
N GLY A 215 -7.18 -11.42 15.90
CA GLY A 215 -8.38 -11.95 16.53
C GLY A 215 -9.61 -11.93 15.62
N LEU A 216 -10.64 -12.69 15.99
CA LEU A 216 -11.89 -12.80 15.22
C LEU A 216 -12.75 -11.53 15.34
N GLU A 217 -12.64 -10.83 16.46
CA GLU A 217 -13.36 -9.60 16.79
C GLU A 217 -13.01 -8.45 15.84
N ARG A 218 -11.81 -8.48 15.25
CA ARG A 218 -11.37 -7.51 14.24
C ARG A 218 -11.94 -7.80 12.85
N GLY A 219 -12.69 -8.88 12.66
CA GLY A 219 -13.21 -9.25 11.34
C GLY A 219 -12.09 -9.69 10.38
N GLY A 220 -12.35 -9.67 9.08
CA GLY A 220 -11.40 -10.06 8.03
C GLY A 220 -12.11 -10.77 6.88
N GLY A 221 -11.36 -11.24 5.89
CA GLY A 221 -11.98 -11.69 4.63
C GLY A 221 -12.48 -10.52 3.80
N ILE A 222 -11.78 -9.39 3.90
CA ILE A 222 -12.03 -8.18 3.12
C ILE A 222 -11.34 -8.35 1.77
N TRP A 223 -12.08 -8.21 0.68
CA TRP A 223 -11.59 -8.41 -0.69
C TRP A 223 -11.92 -7.21 -1.57
N ILE A 224 -11.19 -7.11 -2.68
CA ILE A 224 -11.67 -6.43 -3.88
C ILE A 224 -12.40 -7.50 -4.71
N HIS A 225 -13.66 -7.31 -5.08
CA HIS A 225 -14.42 -8.31 -5.82
C HIS A 225 -15.34 -7.73 -6.90
N VAL A 226 -16.04 -8.61 -7.63
CA VAL A 226 -16.96 -8.22 -8.70
C VAL A 226 -18.18 -7.50 -8.10
N ASP A 227 -18.50 -6.35 -8.66
CA ASP A 227 -19.65 -5.55 -8.25
C ASP A 227 -20.99 -6.24 -8.52
N HIS A 228 -21.88 -6.17 -7.54
CA HIS A 228 -23.26 -6.68 -7.62
C HIS A 228 -24.31 -5.56 -7.69
N GLY A 229 -23.90 -4.30 -7.82
CA GLY A 229 -24.81 -3.15 -7.93
C GLY A 229 -25.28 -2.55 -6.61
N GLY A 230 -24.63 -2.90 -5.50
CA GLY A 230 -24.97 -2.39 -4.17
C GLY A 230 -23.79 -2.45 -3.20
N PRO A 231 -24.00 -1.98 -1.96
CA PRO A 231 -22.96 -1.88 -0.95
C PRO A 231 -22.52 -3.24 -0.44
N THR A 232 -21.27 -3.31 0.04
CA THR A 232 -20.69 -4.55 0.55
C THR A 232 -20.85 -4.66 2.07
N GLN A 233 -20.41 -5.77 2.65
CA GLN A 233 -20.30 -5.93 4.12
C GLN A 233 -18.97 -5.37 4.69
N GLY A 234 -18.14 -4.73 3.87
CA GLY A 234 -16.82 -4.19 4.24
C GLY A 234 -15.75 -4.36 3.14
N CYS A 235 -16.02 -5.20 2.14
CA CYS A 235 -15.22 -5.31 0.91
C CYS A 235 -15.23 -4.04 0.06
N VAL A 236 -14.38 -4.02 -0.96
CA VAL A 236 -14.50 -3.09 -2.08
C VAL A 236 -15.00 -3.88 -3.28
N SER A 237 -15.96 -3.36 -4.04
CA SER A 237 -16.42 -3.98 -5.27
C SER A 237 -16.25 -3.05 -6.47
N ILE A 238 -15.87 -3.62 -7.62
CA ILE A 238 -15.73 -2.89 -8.90
C ILE A 238 -16.31 -3.73 -10.05
N PRO A 239 -16.69 -3.11 -11.20
CA PRO A 239 -17.27 -3.85 -12.31
C PRO A 239 -16.39 -5.02 -12.79
N GLU A 240 -17.02 -6.10 -13.23
CA GLU A 240 -16.34 -7.37 -13.54
C GLU A 240 -15.25 -7.25 -14.63
N ASP A 241 -15.48 -6.41 -15.63
CA ASP A 241 -14.49 -6.11 -16.67
C ASP A 241 -13.27 -5.39 -16.09
N ARG A 242 -13.48 -4.50 -15.12
CA ARG A 242 -12.41 -3.82 -14.36
C ARG A 242 -11.71 -4.76 -13.39
N MET A 243 -12.39 -5.72 -12.77
CA MET A 243 -11.74 -6.77 -11.98
C MET A 243 -10.75 -7.58 -12.82
N ARG A 244 -11.13 -7.95 -14.05
CA ARG A 244 -10.21 -8.64 -14.98
C ARG A 244 -9.03 -7.76 -15.38
N GLU A 245 -9.28 -6.47 -15.64
CA GLU A 245 -8.21 -5.50 -15.94
C GLU A 245 -7.24 -5.35 -14.76
N LEU A 246 -7.77 -5.23 -13.54
CA LEU A 246 -6.99 -5.13 -12.31
C LEU A 246 -6.12 -6.38 -12.11
N LEU A 247 -6.69 -7.58 -12.22
CA LEU A 247 -5.95 -8.84 -12.06
C LEU A 247 -4.79 -9.00 -13.04
N ARG A 248 -4.97 -8.58 -14.29
CA ARG A 248 -3.91 -8.60 -15.33
C ARG A 248 -2.84 -7.54 -15.12
N THR A 249 -3.07 -6.57 -14.24
CA THR A 249 -2.21 -5.40 -14.06
C THR A 249 -1.46 -5.41 -12.73
N LEU A 250 -2.04 -5.96 -11.65
CA LEU A 250 -1.39 -6.04 -10.33
C LEU A 250 -0.21 -7.00 -10.38
N ASP A 251 1.01 -6.46 -10.45
CA ASP A 251 2.25 -7.20 -10.60
C ASP A 251 2.92 -7.41 -9.24
N PRO A 252 3.12 -8.65 -8.75
CA PRO A 252 3.75 -8.90 -7.45
C PRO A 252 5.19 -8.36 -7.34
N VAL A 253 5.89 -8.14 -8.46
CA VAL A 253 7.23 -7.49 -8.49
C VAL A 253 7.13 -5.99 -8.21
N MET A 254 6.00 -5.37 -8.50
CA MET A 254 5.71 -3.96 -8.22
C MET A 254 5.17 -3.74 -6.81
N LYS A 255 5.00 -4.80 -6.00
CA LYS A 255 4.55 -4.74 -4.59
C LYS A 255 3.26 -3.92 -4.44
N PRO A 256 2.14 -4.38 -5.03
CA PRO A 256 0.92 -3.61 -5.06
C PRO A 256 0.31 -3.49 -3.67
N VAL A 257 -0.23 -2.31 -3.39
CA VAL A 257 -1.02 -2.02 -2.19
C VAL A 257 -2.40 -1.50 -2.60
N ILE A 258 -3.37 -1.62 -1.71
CA ILE A 258 -4.59 -0.82 -1.73
C ILE A 258 -4.45 0.30 -0.70
N VAL A 259 -4.89 1.51 -1.07
CA VAL A 259 -5.09 2.65 -0.17
C VAL A 259 -6.59 2.93 -0.18
N MET A 260 -7.28 2.78 0.95
CA MET A 260 -8.75 2.85 0.98
C MET A 260 -9.26 3.64 2.17
N GLY A 261 -10.29 4.47 1.95
CA GLY A 261 -10.88 5.37 2.95
C GLY A 261 -11.75 6.43 2.29
N ASP A 262 -12.51 7.19 3.09
CA ASP A 262 -13.12 8.44 2.62
C ASP A 262 -12.05 9.54 2.41
N ALA A 263 -12.42 10.62 1.71
CA ALA A 263 -11.49 11.69 1.36
C ALA A 263 -10.84 12.39 2.56
N GLU A 264 -11.54 12.56 3.68
CA GLU A 264 -10.98 13.19 4.88
C GLU A 264 -9.95 12.26 5.53
N SER A 265 -10.32 11.00 5.72
CA SER A 265 -9.43 9.99 6.27
C SER A 265 -8.15 9.82 5.45
N LEU A 266 -8.24 9.85 4.12
CA LEU A 266 -7.06 9.72 3.24
C LEU A 266 -6.22 11.00 3.18
N GLY A 267 -6.81 12.16 3.49
CA GLY A 267 -6.16 13.47 3.43
C GLY A 267 -5.21 13.79 4.59
N ARG A 268 -5.09 12.89 5.58
CA ARG A 268 -4.17 13.00 6.73
C ARG A 268 -2.72 12.68 6.38
#